data_AF-A0A1M6N3M2-F1
#
_entry.id   AF-A0A1M6N3M2-F1
#
_cell.length_a   1.000
_cell.length_b   1.000
_cell.length_c   1.000
_cell.angle_alpha   90.00
_cell.angle_beta   90.00
_cell.angle_gamma   90.00
#
_symmetry.space_group_name_H-M   'P 1'
#
loop_
_entity.id
_entity.type
_entity.pdbx_description
1 polymer ?
#
loop_
_entity_poly.entity_id
_entity_poly.type
_entity_poly.pdbx_seq_one_letter_code
_entity_poly.pdbx_strand_id
1 'polypeptide(L)'
;MKKVRIFVVIFLLISIGILAFYFIPMRITPRVPLTSEDISIKVERAGGNTGPVFIVDKDKTKLKNILQEKYPDKDIEPYYIELTGNLPNGVVIDPSFLGSYVVHGTIISPDGGEEKSTIIDVKYTDAKISRFFRDDLPKSEHEILNVLIALVSSLVSIFILIIIFLARGRKTIK
;
A
#
# COMPACT_ATOMS: atom_id res chain seq x y z
N MET A 1 26.21 -22.44 -26.58
CA MET A 1 25.99 -21.16 -25.87
C MET A 1 24.58 -20.55 -26.03
N LYS A 2 23.92 -20.63 -27.19
CA LYS A 2 22.56 -20.03 -27.38
C LYS A 2 21.48 -20.68 -26.50
N LYS A 3 21.46 -22.02 -26.39
CA LYS A 3 20.52 -22.76 -25.51
C LYS A 3 20.71 -22.43 -24.02
N VAL A 4 21.95 -22.38 -23.54
CA VAL A 4 22.29 -21.98 -22.16
C VAL A 4 21.80 -20.56 -21.86
N ARG A 5 22.02 -19.61 -22.78
CA ARG A 5 21.54 -18.23 -22.61
C ARG A 5 20.01 -18.17 -22.47
N ILE A 6 19.28 -18.89 -23.30
CA ILE A 6 17.81 -18.93 -23.25
C ILE A 6 17.36 -19.50 -21.89
N PHE A 7 17.98 -20.58 -21.43
CA PHE A 7 17.66 -21.18 -20.12
C PHE A 7 17.89 -20.20 -18.97
N VAL A 8 19.03 -19.50 -18.94
CA VAL A 8 19.34 -18.49 -17.92
C VAL A 8 18.33 -17.33 -17.95
N VAL A 9 17.90 -16.88 -19.12
CA VAL A 9 16.89 -15.82 -19.26
C VAL A 9 15.53 -16.28 -18.71
N ILE A 10 15.09 -17.50 -19.05
CA ILE A 10 13.82 -18.04 -18.52
C ILE A 10 13.87 -18.13 -16.99
N PHE A 11 14.98 -18.62 -16.45
CA PHE A 11 15.16 -18.75 -15.01
C PHE A 11 15.15 -17.38 -14.31
N LEU A 12 15.81 -16.38 -14.89
CA LEU A 12 15.76 -15.00 -14.41
C LEU A 12 14.34 -14.44 -14.40
N LEU A 13 13.56 -14.66 -15.46
CA LEU A 13 12.18 -14.18 -15.55
C LEU A 13 11.29 -14.81 -14.47
N ILE A 14 11.47 -16.10 -14.18
CA ILE A 14 10.75 -16.79 -13.09
C ILE A 14 11.10 -16.15 -11.74
N SER A 15 12.38 -15.95 -11.46
CA SER A 15 12.84 -15.32 -10.22
C SER A 15 12.29 -13.89 -10.05
N ILE A 16 12.29 -13.10 -11.12
CA ILE A 16 11.70 -11.76 -11.13
C ILE A 16 10.19 -11.85 -10.89
N GLY A 17 9.49 -12.81 -11.49
CA GLY A 17 8.06 -13.03 -11.27
C GLY A 17 7.72 -13.33 -9.80
N ILE A 18 8.52 -14.17 -9.14
CA ILE A 18 8.38 -14.46 -7.72
C ILE A 18 8.61 -13.18 -6.89
N LEU A 19 9.70 -12.45 -7.14
CA LEU A 19 9.97 -11.20 -6.42
C LEU A 19 8.85 -10.18 -6.63
N ALA A 20 8.38 -10.02 -7.87
CA ALA A 20 7.27 -9.14 -8.19
C ALA A 20 6.00 -9.52 -7.43
N PHE A 21 5.67 -10.81 -7.33
CA PHE A 21 4.52 -11.27 -6.57
C PHE A 21 4.57 -10.89 -5.08
N TYR A 22 5.75 -10.93 -4.46
CA TYR A 22 5.92 -10.57 -3.04
C TYR A 22 6.05 -9.06 -2.80
N PHE A 23 6.66 -8.31 -3.74
CA PHE A 23 7.02 -6.91 -3.54
C PHE A 23 6.09 -5.91 -4.24
N ILE A 24 5.26 -6.30 -5.21
CA ILE A 24 4.27 -5.39 -5.81
C ILE A 24 3.25 -4.99 -4.74
N PRO A 25 3.08 -3.68 -4.45
CA PRO A 25 2.07 -3.22 -3.51
C PRO A 25 0.67 -3.50 -4.02
N MET A 26 -0.10 -4.26 -3.26
CA MET A 26 -1.50 -4.56 -3.53
C MET A 26 -2.40 -3.83 -2.54
N ARG A 27 -3.62 -3.52 -2.97
CA ARG A 27 -4.60 -2.89 -2.09
C ARG A 27 -4.97 -3.85 -0.97
N ILE A 28 -5.16 -3.28 0.22
CA ILE A 28 -5.51 -4.03 1.42
C ILE A 28 -7.01 -4.32 1.47
N THR A 29 -7.83 -3.28 1.30
CA THR A 29 -9.29 -3.38 1.41
C THR A 29 -9.92 -3.62 0.03
N PRO A 30 -10.98 -4.44 -0.07
CA PRO A 30 -11.67 -4.69 -1.35
C PRO A 30 -12.38 -3.43 -1.85
N ARG A 31 -12.50 -3.28 -3.18
CA ARG A 31 -13.33 -2.21 -3.77
C ARG A 31 -14.80 -2.49 -3.53
N VAL A 32 -15.50 -1.46 -3.09
CA VAL A 32 -16.95 -1.46 -2.92
C VAL A 32 -17.53 -0.29 -3.74
N PRO A 33 -18.70 -0.44 -4.38
CA PRO A 33 -19.36 0.66 -5.07
C PRO A 33 -19.58 1.87 -4.17
N LEU A 34 -19.32 3.07 -4.70
CA LEU A 34 -19.56 4.33 -4.02
C LEU A 34 -20.93 4.89 -4.41
N THR A 35 -21.58 5.54 -3.45
CA THR A 35 -22.83 6.31 -3.62
C THR A 35 -22.52 7.80 -3.72
N SER A 36 -23.52 8.61 -4.07
CA SER A 36 -23.40 10.08 -4.12
C SER A 36 -23.12 10.71 -2.75
N GLU A 37 -23.39 10.00 -1.66
CA GLU A 37 -23.17 10.47 -0.30
C GLU A 37 -21.73 10.27 0.17
N ASP A 38 -21.00 9.35 -0.48
CA ASP A 38 -19.62 9.02 -0.12
C ASP A 38 -18.66 10.15 -0.49
N ILE A 39 -17.78 10.46 0.44
CA ILE A 39 -16.67 11.39 0.25
C ILE A 39 -15.39 10.62 -0.07
N SER A 40 -14.42 11.32 -0.64
CA SER A 40 -13.07 10.83 -0.85
C SER A 40 -12.10 11.89 -0.37
N ILE A 41 -11.33 11.55 0.66
CA ILE A 41 -10.37 12.46 1.30
C ILE A 41 -9.06 11.72 1.56
N LYS A 42 -7.95 12.46 1.44
CA LYS A 42 -6.63 11.92 1.77
C LYS A 42 -6.33 12.12 3.24
N VAL A 43 -5.95 11.04 3.91
CA VAL A 43 -5.71 11.01 5.35
C VAL A 43 -4.28 10.61 5.62
N GLU A 44 -3.73 11.14 6.71
CA GLU A 44 -2.45 10.77 7.27
C GLU A 44 -2.64 10.42 8.75
N ARG A 45 -1.90 9.43 9.24
CA ARG A 45 -1.95 9.07 10.65
C ARG A 45 -1.25 10.15 11.47
N ALA A 46 -1.97 10.79 12.39
CA ALA A 46 -1.34 11.64 13.39
C ALA A 46 -0.56 10.76 14.37
N GLY A 47 0.75 10.96 14.51
CA GLY A 47 1.59 10.12 15.36
C GLY A 47 1.18 10.12 16.84
N GLY A 48 1.39 9.00 17.53
CA GLY A 48 1.19 8.82 18.97
C GLY A 48 0.67 7.43 19.33
N ASN A 49 1.09 6.89 20.49
CA ASN A 49 0.56 5.64 21.09
C ASN A 49 -0.91 5.76 21.56
N THR A 50 -1.62 6.81 21.13
CA THR A 50 -2.92 7.23 21.65
C THR A 50 -3.89 7.44 20.48
N GLY A 51 -4.60 6.38 20.10
CA GLY A 51 -5.87 6.45 19.37
C GLY A 51 -5.83 6.40 17.83
N PRO A 52 -6.99 6.14 17.18
CA PRO A 52 -7.15 6.02 15.73
C PRO A 52 -7.37 7.37 15.04
N VAL A 53 -6.77 8.45 15.55
CA VAL A 53 -7.03 9.80 15.02
C VAL A 53 -6.20 10.03 13.75
N PHE A 54 -6.89 10.40 12.67
CA PHE A 54 -6.27 10.76 11.40
C PHE A 54 -6.38 12.27 11.18
N ILE A 55 -5.38 12.82 10.51
CA ILE A 55 -5.41 14.20 10.02
C ILE A 55 -5.70 14.17 8.54
N VAL A 56 -6.54 15.10 8.10
CA VAL A 56 -6.76 15.34 6.68
C VAL A 56 -5.51 15.98 6.09
N ASP A 57 -4.71 15.23 5.34
CA ASP A 57 -3.48 15.72 4.71
C ASP A 57 -3.83 16.68 3.56
N LYS A 58 -4.60 16.17 2.59
CA LYS A 58 -5.15 16.96 1.47
C LYS A 58 -6.66 17.00 1.55
N ASP A 59 -7.25 18.00 0.89
CA ASP A 59 -8.70 18.18 0.77
C ASP A 59 -9.40 18.75 2.02
N LYS A 60 -8.67 19.42 2.92
CA LYS A 60 -9.25 20.12 4.10
C LYS A 60 -10.37 21.08 3.72
N THR A 61 -10.15 21.94 2.73
CA THR A 61 -11.16 22.90 2.25
C THR A 61 -12.37 22.21 1.65
N LYS A 62 -12.15 21.10 0.93
CA LYS A 62 -13.23 20.32 0.33
C LYS A 62 -14.08 19.67 1.42
N LEU A 63 -13.46 19.06 2.44
CA LEU A 63 -14.17 18.50 3.58
C LEU A 63 -14.94 19.58 4.34
N LYS A 64 -14.30 20.74 4.59
CA LYS A 64 -14.97 21.89 5.22
C LYS A 64 -16.23 22.31 4.46
N ASN A 65 -16.14 22.46 3.14
CA ASN A 65 -17.28 22.84 2.31
C ASN A 65 -18.41 21.80 2.36
N ILE A 66 -18.06 20.51 2.30
CA ILE A 66 -19.05 19.42 2.41
C ILE A 66 -19.73 19.43 3.78
N LEU A 67 -18.98 19.64 4.86
CA LEU A 67 -19.51 19.73 6.22
C LEU A 67 -20.44 20.94 6.37
N GLN A 68 -20.05 22.11 5.85
CA GLN A 68 -20.90 23.30 5.85
C GLN A 68 -22.17 23.14 5.01
N GLU A 69 -22.09 22.44 3.88
CA GLU A 69 -23.24 22.21 3.01
C GLU A 69 -24.23 21.20 3.63
N LYS A 70 -23.73 20.07 4.17
CA LYS A 70 -24.58 19.02 4.75
C LYS A 70 -25.03 19.31 6.18
N TYR A 71 -24.22 20.06 6.94
CA TYR A 71 -24.44 20.34 8.36
C TYR A 71 -24.15 21.83 8.68
N PRO A 72 -24.92 22.77 8.09
CA PRO A 72 -24.66 24.21 8.20
C PRO A 72 -24.71 24.76 9.63
N ASP A 73 -25.44 24.09 10.52
CA ASP A 73 -25.63 24.51 11.92
C ASP A 73 -24.49 24.04 12.86
N LYS A 74 -23.50 23.32 12.32
CA LYS A 74 -22.39 22.77 13.12
C LYS A 74 -21.07 23.46 12.78
N ASP A 75 -20.44 24.04 13.79
CA ASP A 75 -19.10 24.63 13.67
C ASP A 75 -18.04 23.55 13.92
N ILE A 76 -17.60 22.92 12.84
CA ILE A 76 -16.66 21.79 12.87
C ILE A 76 -15.37 22.18 12.18
N GLU A 77 -14.27 22.01 12.91
CA GLU A 77 -12.95 22.12 12.33
C GLU A 77 -12.49 20.77 11.76
N PRO A 78 -12.17 20.67 10.46
CA PRO A 78 -11.90 19.40 9.77
C PRO A 78 -10.51 18.82 10.04
N TYR A 79 -9.85 19.20 11.14
CA TYR A 79 -8.45 18.85 11.38
C TYR A 79 -8.28 17.38 11.79
N TYR A 80 -9.22 16.87 12.59
CA TYR A 80 -9.18 15.52 13.12
C TYR A 80 -10.40 14.73 12.65
N ILE A 81 -10.13 13.54 12.11
CA ILE A 81 -11.16 12.60 11.74
C ILE A 81 -10.91 11.28 12.45
N GLU A 82 -12.01 10.65 12.84
CA GLU A 82 -12.00 9.27 13.27
C GLU A 82 -12.50 8.41 12.10
N LEU A 83 -11.79 7.32 11.84
CA LEU A 83 -12.18 6.37 10.82
C LEU A 83 -12.73 5.12 11.47
N THR A 84 -13.86 4.64 10.98
CA THR A 84 -14.46 3.35 11.37
C THR A 84 -14.78 2.52 10.12
N GLY A 85 -15.27 1.29 10.31
CA GLY A 85 -15.65 0.43 9.19
C GLY A 85 -14.47 -0.35 8.58
N ASN A 86 -14.42 -0.42 7.25
CA ASN A 86 -13.48 -1.26 6.48
C ASN A 86 -12.11 -0.59 6.33
N LEU A 87 -11.30 -0.73 7.36
CA LEU A 87 -9.98 -0.14 7.47
C LEU A 87 -8.86 -1.16 7.26
N PRO A 88 -7.66 -0.73 6.84
CA PRO A 88 -6.47 -1.58 6.74
C PRO A 88 -5.88 -1.96 8.12
N ASN A 89 -6.72 -2.08 9.15
CA ASN A 89 -6.29 -2.28 10.54
C ASN A 89 -5.67 -3.67 10.73
N GLY A 90 -4.59 -3.74 11.50
CA GLY A 90 -3.92 -5.00 11.86
C GLY A 90 -3.17 -5.68 10.72
N VAL A 91 -3.00 -5.01 9.57
CA VAL A 91 -2.29 -5.56 8.40
C VAL A 91 -0.78 -5.42 8.55
N VAL A 92 -0.32 -4.55 9.46
CA VAL A 92 1.08 -4.33 9.81
C VAL A 92 1.22 -4.07 11.30
N ILE A 93 2.36 -4.44 11.88
CA ILE A 93 2.75 -4.13 13.26
C ILE A 93 2.82 -2.62 13.48
N ASP A 94 3.40 -1.87 12.53
CA ASP A 94 3.43 -0.41 12.57
C ASP A 94 2.62 0.18 11.41
N PRO A 95 1.44 0.76 11.68
CA PRO A 95 0.61 1.41 10.67
C PRO A 95 1.27 2.59 9.94
N SER A 96 2.41 3.11 10.42
CA SER A 96 3.21 4.09 9.68
C SER A 96 3.65 3.57 8.31
N PHE A 97 3.83 2.25 8.16
CA PHE A 97 4.15 1.60 6.89
C PHE A 97 3.04 1.71 5.83
N LEU A 98 1.82 2.04 6.23
CA LEU A 98 0.73 2.31 5.28
C LEU A 98 0.85 3.69 4.63
N GLY A 99 1.60 4.61 5.24
CA GLY A 99 1.72 6.00 4.83
C GLY A 99 0.36 6.73 4.78
N SER A 100 0.30 7.81 4.01
CA SER A 100 -0.96 8.50 3.70
C SER A 100 -1.76 7.72 2.66
N TYR A 101 -3.07 7.62 2.82
CA TYR A 101 -3.96 6.97 1.85
C TYR A 101 -5.29 7.72 1.72
N VAL A 102 -6.05 7.41 0.67
CA VAL A 102 -7.39 7.93 0.45
C VAL A 102 -8.40 6.98 1.07
N VAL A 103 -9.31 7.57 1.83
CA VAL A 103 -10.48 6.87 2.37
C VAL A 103 -11.69 7.22 1.54
N HIS A 104 -12.55 6.24 1.34
CA HIS A 104 -13.84 6.41 0.68
C HIS A 104 -14.93 5.92 1.61
N GLY A 105 -15.89 6.78 1.95
CA GLY A 105 -16.87 6.48 2.96
C GLY A 105 -17.85 7.61 3.19
N THR A 106 -18.79 7.40 4.11
CA THR A 106 -19.86 8.35 4.43
C THR A 106 -19.58 9.02 5.78
N ILE A 107 -19.88 10.32 5.88
CA ILE A 107 -19.82 11.04 7.16
C ILE A 107 -21.04 10.62 7.99
N ILE A 108 -20.81 10.02 9.16
CA ILE A 108 -21.90 9.54 10.03
C ILE A 108 -22.07 10.37 11.30
N SER A 109 -20.99 10.98 11.80
CA SER A 109 -21.07 11.93 12.91
C SER A 109 -20.06 13.06 12.68
N PRO A 110 -20.53 14.30 12.48
CA PRO A 110 -19.63 15.37 12.12
C PRO A 110 -18.92 15.99 13.35
N ASP A 111 -19.35 15.67 14.59
CA ASP A 111 -18.77 16.13 15.87
C ASP A 111 -18.24 14.99 16.78
N GLY A 112 -18.04 13.79 16.25
CA GLY A 112 -17.82 12.59 17.07
C GLY A 112 -16.59 12.63 18.02
N GLY A 113 -16.75 11.91 19.14
CA GLY A 113 -15.72 11.74 20.17
C GLY A 113 -15.55 12.95 21.10
N GLU A 114 -14.68 12.80 22.11
CA GLU A 114 -14.38 13.87 23.07
C GLU A 114 -13.61 15.06 22.43
N GLU A 115 -12.97 14.83 21.27
CA GLU A 115 -12.16 15.84 20.56
C GLU A 115 -12.90 16.57 19.42
N LYS A 116 -14.23 16.40 19.27
CA LYS A 116 -15.02 16.97 18.16
C LYS A 116 -14.51 16.57 16.76
N SER A 117 -14.04 15.34 16.62
CA SER A 117 -13.53 14.82 15.34
C SER A 117 -14.67 14.36 14.42
N THR A 118 -14.55 14.58 13.11
CA THR A 118 -15.54 14.03 12.17
C THR A 118 -15.35 12.51 12.02
N ILE A 119 -16.39 11.72 12.30
CA ILE A 119 -16.41 10.27 12.10
C ILE A 119 -16.84 9.93 10.68
N ILE A 120 -16.01 9.16 9.99
CA ILE A 120 -16.27 8.64 8.64
C ILE A 120 -16.36 7.12 8.72
N ASP A 121 -17.49 6.57 8.29
CA ASP A 121 -17.66 5.14 8.06
C ASP A 121 -17.03 4.76 6.71
N VAL A 122 -15.87 4.12 6.76
CA VAL A 122 -15.05 3.82 5.59
C VAL A 122 -15.58 2.56 4.90
N LYS A 123 -15.96 2.70 3.63
CA LYS A 123 -16.30 1.57 2.74
C LYS A 123 -15.08 0.86 2.24
N TYR A 124 -14.07 1.62 1.79
CA TYR A 124 -12.76 1.08 1.44
C TYR A 124 -11.69 2.18 1.46
N THR A 125 -10.44 1.74 1.45
CA THR A 125 -9.25 2.59 1.33
C THR A 125 -8.47 2.24 0.08
N ASP A 126 -7.69 3.19 -0.44
CA ASP A 126 -6.74 2.90 -1.51
C ASP A 126 -5.36 2.48 -0.99
N ALA A 127 -5.21 2.31 0.33
CA ALA A 127 -3.98 1.88 0.99
C ALA A 127 -3.42 0.61 0.33
N LYS A 128 -2.13 0.66 -0.04
CA LYS A 128 -1.41 -0.43 -0.69
C LYS A 128 -0.20 -0.81 0.11
N ILE A 129 0.05 -2.11 0.19
CA ILE A 129 1.27 -2.64 0.80
C ILE A 129 1.69 -3.91 0.06
N SER A 130 2.99 -4.17 0.01
CA SER A 130 3.47 -5.41 -0.59
C SER A 130 3.11 -6.61 0.30
N ARG A 131 2.93 -7.77 -0.32
CA ARG A 131 2.62 -9.02 0.39
C ARG A 131 3.69 -9.36 1.42
N PHE A 132 4.95 -9.03 1.13
CA PHE A 132 6.08 -9.28 2.03
C PHE A 132 6.01 -8.48 3.34
N PHE A 133 5.39 -7.29 3.35
CA PHE A 133 5.29 -6.46 4.56
C PHE A 133 3.99 -6.68 5.35
N ARG A 134 3.06 -7.49 4.85
CA ARG A 134 1.78 -7.79 5.51
C ARG A 134 1.94 -8.77 6.66
N ASP A 135 1.48 -8.43 7.86
CA ASP A 135 1.51 -9.27 9.06
C ASP A 135 0.21 -10.06 9.26
N ASP A 136 -0.86 -9.69 8.55
CA ASP A 136 -2.13 -10.44 8.50
C ASP A 136 -2.04 -11.72 7.64
N LEU A 137 -0.97 -11.86 6.87
CA LEU A 137 -0.65 -13.07 6.12
C LEU A 137 0.37 -13.90 6.91
N PRO A 138 0.14 -15.20 7.11
CA PRO A 138 1.11 -16.07 7.75
C PRO A 138 2.38 -16.14 6.90
N LYS A 139 3.42 -15.40 7.31
CA LYS A 139 4.78 -15.51 6.78
C LYS A 139 5.36 -16.83 7.28
N SER A 140 5.06 -17.93 6.58
CA SER A 140 5.77 -19.17 6.86
C SER A 140 7.26 -18.94 6.57
N GLU A 141 8.14 -19.63 7.31
CA GLU A 141 9.58 -19.61 7.05
C GLU A 141 9.91 -19.91 5.58
N HIS A 142 9.03 -20.68 4.93
CA HIS A 142 9.12 -21.01 3.50
C HIS A 142 8.89 -19.81 2.58
N GLU A 143 8.04 -18.84 2.94
CA GLU A 143 7.85 -17.64 2.12
C GLU A 143 9.09 -16.74 2.13
N ILE A 144 9.69 -16.54 3.31
CA ILE A 144 10.94 -15.78 3.48
C ILE A 144 12.06 -16.48 2.70
N LEU A 145 12.17 -17.81 2.84
CA LEU A 145 13.15 -18.60 2.12
C LEU A 145 12.96 -18.53 0.60
N ASN A 146 11.71 -18.60 0.11
CA ASN A 146 11.40 -18.49 -1.32
C ASN A 146 11.81 -17.14 -1.89
N VAL A 147 11.56 -16.04 -1.17
CA VAL A 147 12.00 -14.70 -1.57
C VAL A 147 13.53 -14.63 -1.60
N LEU A 148 14.21 -15.16 -0.60
CA LEU A 148 15.67 -15.19 -0.54
C LEU A 148 16.27 -15.99 -1.71
N ILE A 149 15.73 -17.18 -1.99
CA ILE A 149 16.15 -18.02 -3.11
C ILE A 149 15.94 -17.29 -4.43
N ALA A 150 14.78 -16.67 -4.63
CA ALA A 150 14.48 -15.91 -5.85
C ALA A 150 15.45 -14.72 -6.02
N LEU A 151 15.78 -14.02 -4.93
CA LEU A 151 16.74 -12.91 -4.93
C LEU A 151 18.14 -13.37 -5.34
N VAL A 152 18.68 -14.39 -4.65
CA VAL A 152 20.01 -14.95 -4.95
C VAL A 152 20.06 -15.50 -6.37
N SER A 153 19.02 -16.23 -6.78
CA SER A 153 18.87 -16.78 -8.12
C SER A 153 18.90 -15.69 -9.21
N SER A 154 18.21 -14.58 -8.98
CA SER A 154 18.21 -13.41 -9.87
C SER A 154 19.62 -12.83 -10.01
N LEU A 155 20.32 -12.61 -8.89
CA LEU A 155 21.69 -12.07 -8.88
C LEU A 155 22.67 -12.97 -9.63
N VAL A 156 22.63 -14.28 -9.37
CA VAL A 156 23.49 -15.25 -10.05
C VAL A 156 23.20 -15.28 -11.55
N SER A 157 21.93 -15.26 -11.94
CA SER A 157 21.53 -15.26 -13.36
C SER A 157 22.01 -14.01 -14.09
N ILE A 158 21.90 -12.83 -13.46
CA ILE A 158 22.42 -11.57 -13.98
C ILE A 158 23.94 -11.66 -14.17
N PHE A 159 24.66 -12.16 -13.16
CA PHE A 159 26.11 -12.29 -13.22
C PHE A 159 26.56 -13.23 -14.37
N ILE A 160 25.90 -14.37 -14.52
CA ILE A 160 26.16 -15.31 -15.63
C ILE A 160 25.89 -14.64 -16.99
N LEU A 161 24.80 -13.88 -17.13
CA LEU A 161 24.49 -13.17 -18.36
C LEU A 161 25.55 -12.13 -18.70
N ILE A 162 26.05 -11.38 -17.71
CA ILE A 162 27.14 -10.42 -17.86
C ILE A 162 28.40 -11.13 -18.38
N ILE A 163 28.80 -12.25 -17.77
CA ILE A 163 29.97 -13.04 -18.22
C ILE A 163 29.79 -13.50 -19.67
N ILE A 164 28.61 -14.05 -20.01
CA ILE A 164 28.31 -14.53 -21.37
C ILE A 164 28.38 -13.38 -22.39
N PHE A 165 27.99 -12.17 -21.99
CA PHE A 165 28.02 -10.99 -22.85
C PHE A 165 29.46 -10.49 -23.06
N LEU A 166 30.22 -10.34 -21.98
CA LEU A 166 31.63 -9.92 -22.02
C LEU A 166 32.51 -10.91 -22.79
N ALA A 167 32.30 -12.22 -22.60
CA ALA A 167 33.04 -13.26 -23.33
C ALA A 167 32.77 -13.23 -24.85
N ARG A 168 31.62 -12.72 -25.28
CA ARG A 168 31.27 -12.58 -26.70
C ARG A 168 31.90 -11.33 -27.33
N GLY A 169 31.98 -10.23 -26.59
CA GLY A 169 32.67 -9.01 -27.04
C GLY A 169 34.16 -9.24 -27.30
N ARG A 170 34.84 -10.09 -26.52
CA ARG A 170 36.25 -10.44 -26.77
C ARG A 170 36.49 -11.30 -28.01
N LYS A 171 35.51 -12.11 -28.45
CA LYS A 171 35.64 -12.97 -29.64
C LYS A 171 35.41 -12.25 -30.97
N THR A 172 34.92 -11.01 -30.93
CA THR A 172 34.61 -10.20 -32.14
C THR A 172 35.71 -9.17 -32.47
N ILE A 173 36.74 -9.05 -31.62
CA ILE A 173 37.86 -8.10 -31.76
C ILE A 173 39.17 -8.82 -32.18
N LYS A 174 39.10 -10.09 -32.58
CA LYS A 174 40.20 -10.84 -33.21
C LYS A 174 39.79 -11.24 -34.61
#